data_AF-A0A5J4QSS6-F1
#
_entry.id   AF-A0A5J4QSS6-F1
#
_cell.length_a   1.000
_cell.length_b   1.000
_cell.length_c   1.000
_cell.angle_alpha   90.00
_cell.angle_beta   90.00
_cell.angle_gamma   90.00
#
_symmetry.space_group_name_H-M   'P 1'
#
loop_
_entity.id
_entity.type
_entity.pdbx_description
1 polymer ?
#
loop_
_entity_poly.entity_id
_entity_poly.type
_entity_poly.pdbx_seq_one_letter_code
_entity_poly.pdbx_strand_id
1 'polypeptide(L)'
;MSDQELPINLSFRRTQVTNEFALTAKDITNAYKCRWDIEVFFRFIKQELNVSHLVSLNKNGIEVMLYMTLIVAMCVLIYKRTNEIGYKTAKRRFAMELQNLIISI
;
A
#
# COMPACT_ATOMS: atom_id res chain seq x y z
N MET A 1 9.36 -52.93 -4.68
CA MET A 1 8.81 -52.80 -3.32
C MET A 1 9.98 -52.45 -2.43
N SER A 2 10.27 -51.19 -2.12
CA SER A 2 9.36 -50.08 -1.81
C SER A 2 9.93 -48.75 -2.32
N ASP A 3 9.19 -48.10 -3.22
CA ASP A 3 9.32 -46.68 -3.50
C ASP A 3 8.90 -45.91 -2.24
N GLN A 4 9.86 -45.25 -1.59
CA GLN A 4 9.58 -44.37 -0.46
C GLN A 4 9.66 -42.93 -0.95
N GLU A 5 8.50 -42.40 -1.35
CA GLU A 5 8.31 -41.02 -1.72
C GLU A 5 8.81 -40.09 -0.59
N LEU A 6 9.88 -39.35 -0.85
CA LEU A 6 10.31 -38.25 0.01
C LEU A 6 9.29 -37.10 -0.16
N PRO A 7 8.62 -36.64 0.92
CA PRO A 7 7.66 -35.56 0.80
C PRO A 7 8.42 -34.29 0.42
N ILE A 8 8.16 -33.81 -0.81
CA ILE A 8 8.68 -32.55 -1.32
C ILE A 8 7.96 -31.42 -0.58
N ASN A 9 8.36 -31.19 0.67
CA ASN A 9 7.99 -29.97 1.39
C ASN A 9 8.71 -28.84 0.65
N LEU A 10 8.01 -28.14 -0.26
CA LEU A 10 8.47 -26.85 -0.79
C LEU A 10 8.49 -25.84 0.38
N SER A 11 9.48 -25.99 1.26
CA SER A 11 9.83 -25.01 2.24
C SER A 11 10.42 -23.84 1.45
N PHE A 12 9.63 -22.77 1.30
CA PHE A 12 10.02 -21.56 0.60
C PHE A 12 11.24 -20.94 1.31
N ARG A 13 12.43 -21.38 0.89
CA ARG A 13 13.71 -20.97 1.46
C ARG A 13 14.00 -19.53 1.03
N ARG A 14 13.69 -18.56 1.89
CA ARG A 14 14.15 -17.18 1.73
C ARG A 14 15.59 -17.07 2.22
N THR A 15 16.55 -17.12 1.30
CA THR A 15 17.95 -16.77 1.58
C THR A 15 18.04 -15.25 1.69
N GLN A 16 18.24 -14.72 2.89
CA GLN A 16 18.40 -13.28 3.12
C GLN A 16 19.87 -12.99 3.42
N VAL A 17 20.46 -12.08 2.63
CA VAL A 17 21.84 -11.64 2.80
C VAL A 17 21.78 -10.34 3.60
N THR A 18 22.22 -10.38 4.85
CA THR A 18 22.32 -9.19 5.71
C THR A 18 23.75 -9.05 6.24
N ASN A 19 24.20 -7.81 6.41
CA ASN A 19 25.50 -7.49 7.04
C ASN A 19 25.42 -7.52 8.58
N GLU A 20 24.22 -7.76 9.12
CA GLU A 20 23.93 -7.67 10.54
C GLU A 20 23.75 -9.06 11.15
N PHE A 21 24.86 -9.61 11.65
CA PHE A 21 24.97 -10.98 12.18
C PHE A 21 24.41 -11.16 13.60
N ALA A 22 24.02 -10.07 14.27
CA ALA A 22 23.53 -10.08 15.66
C ALA A 22 22.02 -10.37 15.77
N LEU A 23 21.27 -10.24 14.67
CA LEU A 23 19.81 -10.39 14.66
C LEU A 23 19.40 -11.83 14.34
N THR A 24 18.39 -12.32 15.04
CA THR A 24 17.85 -13.67 14.79
C THR A 24 17.18 -13.70 13.42
N ALA A 25 17.24 -14.84 12.70
CA ALA A 25 16.62 -15.01 11.39
C ALA A 25 15.13 -14.58 11.32
N LYS A 26 14.42 -14.65 12.45
CA LYS A 26 13.03 -14.19 12.60
C LYS A 26 12.89 -12.66 12.50
N ASP A 27 13.81 -11.91 13.08
CA ASP A 27 13.81 -10.45 13.07
C ASP A 27 14.22 -9.91 11.70
N ILE A 28 15.20 -10.55 11.05
CA ILE A 28 15.58 -10.24 9.67
C ILE A 28 14.39 -10.50 8.73
N THR A 29 13.71 -11.65 8.88
CA THR A 29 12.50 -11.94 8.08
C THR A 29 11.39 -10.92 8.33
N ASN A 30 11.21 -10.44 9.55
CA ASN A 30 10.24 -9.39 9.88
C ASN A 30 10.63 -8.02 9.28
N ALA A 31 11.91 -7.64 9.32
CA ALA A 31 12.41 -6.43 8.67
C ALA A 31 12.17 -6.46 7.15
N TYR A 32 12.35 -7.63 6.51
CA TYR A 32 12.04 -7.81 5.10
C TYR A 32 10.53 -7.86 4.79
N LYS A 33 9.66 -8.13 5.77
CA LYS A 33 8.21 -7.96 5.57
C LYS A 33 7.84 -6.49 5.45
N CYS A 34 8.48 -5.59 6.20
CA CYS A 34 8.27 -4.14 6.06
C CYS A 34 8.66 -3.62 4.68
N ARG A 35 9.57 -4.30 3.96
CA ARG A 35 9.89 -3.96 2.57
C ARG A 35 8.72 -4.18 1.62
N TRP A 36 7.75 -5.06 1.94
CA TRP A 36 6.55 -5.22 1.12
C TRP A 36 5.55 -4.06 1.27
N ASP A 37 5.60 -3.31 2.38
CA ASP A 37 4.72 -2.16 2.59
C ASP A 37 4.95 -1.06 1.55
N ILE A 38 6.20 -0.88 1.08
CA ILE A 38 6.50 0.09 0.02
C ILE A 38 5.90 -0.33 -1.33
N GLU A 39 5.78 -1.63 -1.60
CA GLU A 39 5.20 -2.14 -2.84
C GLU A 39 3.69 -1.96 -2.84
N VAL A 40 3.04 -2.20 -1.68
CA VAL A 40 1.63 -1.88 -1.46
C VAL A 40 1.39 -0.37 -1.60
N PHE A 41 2.30 0.47 -1.08
CA PHE A 41 2.25 1.92 -1.27
C PHE A 41 2.34 2.31 -2.75
N PHE A 42 3.32 1.81 -3.50
CA PHE A 42 3.44 2.12 -4.93
C PHE A 42 2.25 1.59 -5.75
N ARG A 43 1.71 0.42 -5.41
CA ARG A 43 0.48 -0.10 -6.01
C ARG A 43 -0.70 0.82 -5.76
N PHE A 44 -0.84 1.32 -4.53
CA PHE A 44 -1.87 2.25 -4.14
C PHE A 44 -1.74 3.58 -4.90
N ILE A 45 -0.53 4.15 -4.99
CA ILE A 45 -0.29 5.39 -5.74
C ILE A 45 -0.66 5.23 -7.21
N LYS A 46 -0.29 4.12 -7.84
CA LYS A 46 -0.68 3.83 -9.23
C LYS A 46 -2.19 3.61 -9.42
N GLN A 47 -2.92 3.21 -8.39
CA GLN A 47 -4.38 3.06 -8.44
C GLN A 47 -5.11 4.38 -8.26
N GLU A 48 -4.60 5.26 -7.39
CA GLU A 48 -5.23 6.56 -7.11
C GLU A 48 -4.80 7.64 -8.11
N LEU A 49 -3.55 7.63 -8.59
CA LEU A 49 -3.19 8.30 -9.85
C LEU A 49 -3.75 7.47 -11.00
N ASN A 50 -5.02 7.68 -11.34
CA ASN A 50 -5.58 7.16 -12.58
C ASN A 50 -4.91 7.90 -13.76
N VAL A 51 -3.74 7.42 -14.19
CA VAL A 51 -2.83 8.03 -15.18
C VAL A 51 -3.53 8.31 -16.52
N SER A 52 -4.69 7.70 -16.75
CA SER A 52 -5.57 7.92 -17.89
C SER A 52 -6.19 9.33 -17.93
N HIS A 53 -6.25 10.04 -16.81
CA HIS A 53 -6.85 11.37 -16.69
C HIS A 53 -5.82 12.43 -16.23
N LEU A 54 -4.55 12.30 -16.63
CA LEU A 54 -3.58 13.37 -16.41
C LEU A 54 -4.05 14.64 -17.14
N VAL A 55 -4.70 15.55 -16.40
CA VAL A 55 -5.24 16.83 -16.87
C VAL A 55 -4.13 17.77 -17.34
N SER A 56 -2.86 17.46 -17.07
CA SER A 56 -1.71 18.28 -17.48
C SER A 56 -0.47 17.43 -17.73
N LEU A 57 0.12 17.56 -18.92
CA LEU A 57 1.40 16.94 -19.31
C LEU A 57 2.62 17.78 -18.90
N ASN A 58 2.43 18.85 -18.11
CA ASN A 58 3.50 19.70 -17.61
C ASN A 58 4.10 19.10 -16.33
N LYS A 59 5.44 19.15 -16.18
CA LYS A 59 6.17 18.62 -15.01
C LYS A 59 5.60 19.13 -13.68
N ASN A 60 5.33 20.43 -13.59
CA ASN A 60 4.78 21.03 -12.38
C ASN A 60 3.33 20.56 -12.10
N GLY A 61 2.53 20.36 -13.15
CA GLY A 61 1.18 19.82 -13.02
C GLY A 61 1.18 18.40 -12.49
N ILE A 62 2.09 17.56 -12.99
CA ILE A 62 2.26 16.18 -12.52
C ILE A 62 2.69 16.17 -11.04
N GLU A 63 3.63 17.04 -10.66
CA GLU A 63 4.11 17.14 -9.28
C GLU A 63 2.99 17.53 -8.31
N VAL A 64 2.21 18.56 -8.66
CA VAL A 64 1.06 19.00 -7.85
C VAL A 64 -0.02 17.90 -7.78
N MET A 65 -0.34 17.22 -8.88
CA MET A 65 -1.30 16.11 -8.85
C MET A 65 -0.83 14.97 -7.95
N LEU A 66 0.47 14.69 -7.93
CA LEU A 66 1.06 13.66 -7.09
C LEU A 66 0.94 14.05 -5.60
N TYR A 67 1.32 15.29 -5.23
CA TYR A 67 1.17 15.78 -3.87
C TYR A 67 -0.30 15.79 -3.42
N MET A 68 -1.22 16.30 -4.26
CA MET A 68 -2.65 16.30 -3.92
C MET A 68 -3.20 14.88 -3.72
N THR A 69 -2.82 13.93 -4.57
CA THR A 69 -3.24 12.53 -4.44
C THR A 69 -2.71 11.91 -3.15
N LEU A 70 -1.45 12.19 -2.79
CA LEU A 70 -0.85 11.75 -1.52
C LEU A 70 -1.58 12.32 -0.30
N ILE A 71 -1.91 13.62 -0.32
CA ILE A 71 -2.62 14.28 0.78
C ILE A 71 -4.01 13.66 0.95
N VAL A 72 -4.78 13.52 -0.14
CA VAL A 72 -6.12 12.90 -0.10
C VAL A 72 -6.05 11.46 0.40
N ALA A 73 -5.06 10.69 -0.05
CA ALA A 73 -4.82 9.34 0.41
C ALA A 73 -4.57 9.26 1.92
N MET A 74 -3.73 10.17 2.47
CA MET A 74 -3.51 10.25 3.90
C MET A 74 -4.79 10.58 4.66
N CYS A 75 -5.59 11.54 4.18
CA CYS A 75 -6.87 11.89 4.80
C CYS A 75 -7.82 10.68 4.86
N VAL A 76 -7.94 9.92 3.75
CA VAL A 76 -8.78 8.71 3.71
C VAL A 76 -8.25 7.63 4.65
N LEU A 77 -6.92 7.46 4.75
CA LEU A 77 -6.30 6.50 5.67
C LEU A 77 -6.53 6.88 7.14
N ILE A 78 -6.43 8.15 7.48
CA ILE A 78 -6.73 8.66 8.84
C ILE A 78 -8.21 8.47 9.14
N TYR A 79 -9.11 8.85 8.23
CA TYR A 79 -10.55 8.64 8.39
C TYR A 79 -10.90 7.17 8.59
N LYS A 80 -10.27 6.27 7.83
CA LYS A 80 -10.38 4.82 8.01
C LYS A 80 -9.94 4.38 9.41
N ARG A 81 -8.80 4.89 9.90
CA ARG A 81 -8.25 4.56 11.24
C ARG A 81 -9.17 5.05 12.35
N THR A 82 -9.65 6.30 12.28
CA THR A 82 -10.51 6.91 13.31
C THR A 82 -11.89 6.26 13.39
N ASN A 83 -12.44 5.81 12.26
CA ASN A 83 -13.78 5.22 12.21
C ASN A 83 -13.77 3.68 12.20
N GLU A 84 -12.59 3.04 12.24
CA GLU A 84 -12.42 1.57 12.21
C GLU A 84 -13.17 0.84 11.08
N ILE A 85 -13.39 1.52 9.95
CA ILE A 85 -14.16 1.03 8.81
C ILE A 85 -13.26 0.48 7.69
N GLY A 86 -13.83 -0.36 6.82
CA GLY A 86 -13.15 -0.85 5.62
C GLY A 86 -12.80 0.29 4.64
N TYR A 87 -11.69 0.14 3.89
CA TYR A 87 -11.17 1.16 2.96
C TYR A 87 -12.22 1.64 1.94
N LYS A 88 -13.00 0.72 1.37
CA LYS A 88 -14.05 1.05 0.38
C LYS A 88 -15.16 1.90 1.01
N THR A 89 -15.57 1.57 2.23
CA THR A 89 -16.60 2.31 2.97
C THR A 89 -16.09 3.68 3.39
N ALA A 90 -14.84 3.77 3.85
CA ALA A 90 -14.18 5.03 4.20
C ALA A 90 -14.14 6.00 3.02
N LYS A 91 -13.65 5.54 1.86
CA LYS A 91 -13.57 6.36 0.64
C LYS A 91 -14.94 6.87 0.20
N ARG A 92 -15.97 6.01 0.24
CA ARG A 92 -17.34 6.40 -0.12
C ARG A 92 -17.93 7.43 0.85
N ARG A 93 -17.82 7.21 2.16
CA ARG A 93 -18.36 8.13 3.17
C ARG A 93 -17.66 9.48 3.13
N PHE A 94 -16.34 9.48 3.05
CA PHE A 94 -15.55 10.70 2.89
C PHE A 94 -15.98 11.51 1.66
N ALA A 95 -16.21 10.86 0.52
CA ALA A 95 -16.70 11.53 -0.68
C ALA A 95 -18.13 12.08 -0.52
N MET A 96 -19.04 11.33 0.11
CA MET A 96 -20.41 11.79 0.37
C MET A 96 -20.44 12.99 1.33
N GLU A 97 -19.68 12.94 2.42
CA GLU A 97 -19.56 14.04 3.37
C GLU A 97 -18.99 15.29 2.71
N LEU A 98 -17.94 15.14 1.88
CA LEU A 98 -17.38 16.24 1.12
C LEU A 98 -18.39 16.86 0.14
N GLN A 99 -19.15 16.04 -0.59
CA GLN A 99 -20.19 16.53 -1.50
C GLN A 99 -21.31 17.25 -0.75
N ASN A 100 -21.75 16.73 0.38
CA ASN A 100 -22.77 17.39 1.20
C ASN A 100 -22.30 18.77 1.69
N LEU A 101 -21.03 18.88 2.11
CA LEU A 101 -20.44 20.16 2.50
C LEU A 101 -20.40 21.15 1.33
N ILE A 102 -20.00 20.71 0.13
CA ILE A 102 -19.96 21.56 -1.06
C ILE A 102 -21.35 22.06 -1.44
N ILE A 103 -22.38 21.21 -1.36
CA ILE A 103 -23.77 21.57 -1.68
C ILE A 103 -24.37 22.52 -0.63
N SER A 104 -23.86 22.47 0.60
CA SER A 104 -24.33 23.32 1.71
C SER A 104 -23.70 24.72 1.75
N ILE A 105 -22.68 24.97 0.93
CA ILE A 105 -22.00 26.28 0.76
C ILE A 105 -22.70 27.07 -0.35
#